data_AF-A0A268R9J2-F1
#
_entry.id   AF-A0A268R9J2-F1
#
_cell.length_a   1.000
_cell.length_b   1.000
_cell.length_c   1.000
_cell.angle_alpha   90.00
_cell.angle_beta   90.00
_cell.angle_gamma   90.00
#
_symmetry.space_group_name_H-M   'P 1'
#
loop_
_entity.id
_entity.type
_entity.pdbx_description
1 polymer ?
#
loop_
_entity_poly.entity_id
_entity_poly.type
_entity_poly.pdbx_seq_one_letter_code
_entity_poly.pdbx_strand_id
1 'polypeptide(L)'
;PPGPRHGTVIPITRAEYNALQDKYGMPAPEQSKEPVIHYTFDQKDMDGTTVKDVSNNGFDAKLVGGSKIDSTDTVGKSTGAVELDGSSG
;
A
#
# COMPACT_ATOMS: atom_id res chain seq x y z
N PRO A 1 -43.67 -6.77 -24.07
CA PRO A 1 -43.68 -7.36 -22.71
C PRO A 1 -42.61 -6.74 -21.80
N PRO A 2 -42.93 -6.09 -20.67
CA PRO A 2 -41.92 -5.72 -19.70
C PRO A 2 -41.97 -6.71 -18.53
N GLY A 3 -41.15 -7.76 -18.62
CA GLY A 3 -40.84 -8.60 -17.46
C GLY A 3 -39.92 -7.85 -16.48
N PRO A 4 -39.77 -8.37 -15.24
CA PRO A 4 -38.90 -7.77 -14.23
C PRO A 4 -37.49 -7.53 -14.78
N ARG A 5 -37.02 -6.29 -14.67
CA ARG A 5 -35.66 -5.91 -15.07
C ARG A 5 -34.68 -6.58 -14.09
N HIS A 6 -33.60 -7.14 -14.61
CA HIS A 6 -32.46 -7.62 -13.83
C HIS A 6 -32.12 -6.63 -12.69
N GLY A 7 -31.94 -7.11 -11.46
CA GLY A 7 -31.28 -6.35 -10.39
C GLY A 7 -32.15 -5.77 -9.27
N THR A 8 -33.34 -6.30 -8.97
CA THR A 8 -34.02 -5.93 -7.72
C THR A 8 -33.18 -6.39 -6.52
N VAL A 9 -32.63 -5.43 -5.78
CA VAL A 9 -31.94 -5.69 -4.51
C VAL A 9 -32.94 -6.30 -3.53
N ILE A 10 -32.60 -7.45 -2.96
CA ILE A 10 -33.38 -8.04 -1.85
C ILE A 10 -32.92 -7.34 -0.56
N PRO A 11 -33.81 -6.63 0.16
CA PRO A 11 -33.44 -6.05 1.44
C PRO A 11 -33.21 -7.18 2.46
N ILE A 12 -32.08 -7.13 3.15
CA ILE A 12 -31.75 -8.05 4.24
C ILE A 12 -31.68 -7.28 5.56
N THR A 13 -32.10 -7.92 6.64
CA THR A 13 -31.99 -7.40 8.00
C THR A 13 -30.53 -7.46 8.48
N ARG A 14 -30.22 -6.71 9.55
CA ARG A 14 -28.92 -6.77 10.23
C ARG A 14 -28.60 -8.18 10.74
N ALA A 15 -29.60 -8.91 11.21
CA ALA A 15 -29.45 -10.28 11.70
C ALA A 15 -29.09 -11.25 10.58
N GLU A 16 -29.74 -11.14 9.42
CA GLU A 16 -29.43 -11.96 8.24
C GLU A 16 -28.05 -11.63 7.67
N TYR A 17 -27.68 -10.35 7.62
CA TYR A 17 -26.32 -9.95 7.25
C TYR A 17 -25.26 -10.60 8.16
N ASN A 18 -25.46 -10.56 9.48
CA ASN A 18 -24.54 -11.17 10.43
C ASN A 18 -24.48 -12.70 10.24
N ALA A 19 -25.62 -13.37 10.07
CA ALA A 19 -25.66 -14.82 9.83
C ALA A 19 -24.94 -15.23 8.53
N LEU A 20 -25.00 -14.40 7.49
CA LEU A 20 -24.24 -14.60 6.26
C LEU A 20 -22.75 -14.36 6.48
N GLN A 21 -22.37 -13.33 7.24
CA GLN A 21 -20.97 -13.04 7.56
C GLN A 21 -20.35 -14.13 8.45
N ASP A 22 -21.11 -14.72 9.38
CA ASP A 22 -20.64 -15.83 10.22
C ASP A 22 -20.44 -17.11 9.40
N LYS A 23 -21.32 -17.36 8.42
CA LYS A 23 -21.30 -18.61 7.62
C LYS A 23 -20.37 -18.55 6.41
N TYR A 24 -20.24 -17.38 5.80
CA TYR A 24 -19.55 -17.18 4.52
C TYR A 24 -18.56 -16.03 4.52
N GLY A 25 -18.55 -15.22 5.58
CA GLY A 25 -17.60 -14.13 5.71
C GLY A 25 -16.18 -14.68 5.80
N MET A 26 -15.28 -14.08 5.05
CA MET A 26 -13.86 -14.28 5.29
C MET A 26 -13.48 -13.52 6.56
N PRO A 27 -12.61 -14.09 7.42
CA PRO A 27 -12.07 -13.33 8.53
C PRO A 27 -11.43 -12.07 7.97
N ALA A 28 -11.69 -10.93 8.62
CA ALA A 28 -10.92 -9.74 8.33
C ALA A 28 -9.43 -10.08 8.54
N PRO A 29 -8.54 -9.63 7.64
CA PRO A 29 -7.12 -9.79 7.88
C PRO A 29 -6.79 -9.15 9.23
N GLU A 30 -5.95 -9.82 10.02
CA GLU A 30 -5.49 -9.25 11.27
C GLU A 30 -4.82 -7.90 11.00
N GLN A 31 -5.20 -6.89 11.77
CA GLN A 31 -4.65 -5.56 11.62
C GLN A 31 -3.21 -5.58 12.14
N SER A 32 -2.24 -5.60 11.21
CA SER A 32 -0.83 -5.53 11.58
C SER A 32 -0.48 -4.12 12.06
N LYS A 33 0.25 -4.06 13.17
CA LYS A 33 0.90 -2.81 13.65
C LYS A 33 2.18 -2.51 12.87
N GLU A 34 2.76 -3.53 12.26
CA GLU A 34 4.01 -3.41 11.52
C GLU A 34 3.73 -3.11 10.04
N PRO A 35 4.50 -2.20 9.44
CA PRO A 35 4.35 -1.87 8.03
C PRO A 35 4.73 -3.08 7.16
N VAL A 36 4.01 -3.26 6.06
CA VAL A 36 4.37 -4.26 5.04
C VAL A 36 5.64 -3.86 4.28
N ILE A 37 5.87 -2.56 4.09
CA ILE A 37 7.03 -1.99 3.42
C ILE A 37 7.44 -0.72 4.15
N HIS A 38 8.73 -0.51 4.34
CA HIS A 38 9.26 0.74 4.88
C HIS A 38 10.59 1.11 4.20
N TYR A 39 10.59 2.25 3.51
CA TYR A 39 11.80 2.83 2.92
C TYR A 39 12.16 4.11 3.66
N THR A 40 13.38 4.20 4.15
CA THR A 40 13.90 5.35 4.90
C THR A 40 14.50 6.42 3.99
N PHE A 41 14.99 6.01 2.81
CA PHE A 41 15.83 6.80 1.90
C PHE A 41 17.14 7.29 2.55
N ASP A 42 17.60 6.60 3.60
CA ASP A 42 18.91 6.88 4.22
C ASP A 42 20.03 6.38 3.32
N GLN A 43 21.13 7.12 3.25
CA GLN A 43 22.33 6.69 2.52
C GLN A 43 22.84 5.30 2.95
N LYS A 44 22.66 4.91 4.23
CA LYS A 44 23.05 3.58 4.75
C LYS A 44 22.15 2.43 4.28
N ASP A 45 20.94 2.75 3.83
CA ASP A 45 19.94 1.80 3.35
C ASP A 45 19.85 1.81 1.81
N MET A 46 20.83 2.44 1.16
CA MET A 46 21.01 2.52 -0.30
C MET A 46 22.13 1.59 -0.76
N ASP A 47 21.88 0.86 -1.85
CA ASP A 47 22.92 0.16 -2.62
C ASP A 47 22.80 0.55 -4.10
N GLY A 48 23.55 1.58 -4.51
CA GLY A 48 23.48 2.16 -5.84
C GLY A 48 22.11 2.78 -6.12
N THR A 49 21.30 2.10 -6.95
CA THR A 49 19.91 2.51 -7.25
C THR A 49 18.87 1.70 -6.47
N THR A 50 19.31 0.78 -5.62
CA THR A 50 18.44 -0.08 -4.82
C THR A 50 18.14 0.59 -3.48
N VAL A 51 16.86 0.64 -3.11
CA VAL A 51 16.34 1.10 -1.82
C VAL A 51 15.96 -0.11 -0.99
N LYS A 52 16.67 -0.33 0.11
CA LYS A 52 16.42 -1.47 0.99
C LYS A 52 15.10 -1.30 1.75
N ASP A 53 14.32 -2.37 1.79
CA ASP A 53 13.14 -2.46 2.65
C ASP A 53 13.55 -2.79 4.10
N VAL A 54 13.40 -1.82 5.00
CA VAL A 54 13.73 -1.98 6.42
C VAL A 54 12.58 -2.58 7.23
N SER A 55 11.44 -2.90 6.61
CA SER A 55 10.38 -3.70 7.24
C SER A 55 10.77 -5.16 7.43
N ASN A 56 11.86 -5.61 6.79
CA ASN A 56 12.36 -6.99 6.76
C ASN A 56 11.42 -7.97 6.02
N ASN A 57 10.55 -7.48 5.15
CA ASN A 57 9.69 -8.32 4.32
C ASN A 57 10.30 -8.65 2.94
N GLY A 58 11.49 -8.12 2.63
CA GLY A 58 12.28 -8.48 1.46
C GLY A 58 11.85 -7.77 0.17
N PHE A 59 11.14 -6.64 0.29
CA PHE A 59 10.63 -5.88 -0.84
C PHE A 59 11.56 -4.73 -1.23
N ASP A 60 12.81 -4.99 -1.60
CA ASP A 60 13.73 -3.92 -2.01
C ASP A 60 13.24 -3.23 -3.29
N ALA A 61 13.27 -1.90 -3.31
CA ALA A 61 12.87 -1.07 -4.44
C ALA A 61 14.05 -0.63 -5.30
N LYS A 62 13.76 -0.09 -6.50
CA LYS A 62 14.76 0.43 -7.44
C LYS A 62 14.39 1.82 -7.94
N LEU A 63 15.33 2.75 -7.89
CA LEU A 63 15.22 4.07 -8.50
C LEU A 63 15.31 3.95 -10.03
N VAL A 64 14.36 4.57 -10.73
CA VAL A 64 14.20 4.53 -12.19
C VAL A 64 13.87 5.92 -12.73
N GLY A 65 14.16 6.17 -14.01
CA GLY A 65 13.74 7.42 -14.66
C GLY A 65 14.41 8.67 -14.11
N GLY A 66 15.73 8.61 -13.89
CA GLY A 66 16.51 9.75 -13.38
C GLY A 66 16.33 10.06 -11.89
N SER A 67 15.46 9.33 -11.19
CA SER A 67 15.21 9.55 -9.75
C SER A 67 16.46 9.36 -8.90
N LYS A 68 16.60 10.25 -7.90
CA LYS A 68 17.75 10.35 -6.99
C LYS A 68 17.26 10.56 -5.57
N ILE A 69 18.12 10.28 -4.60
CA ILE A 69 17.87 10.68 -3.21
C ILE A 69 18.51 12.05 -2.98
N ASP A 70 17.71 12.97 -2.47
CA ASP A 70 18.19 14.20 -1.85
C ASP A 70 18.26 13.98 -0.34
N SER A 71 19.46 13.83 0.20
CA SER A 71 19.68 13.66 1.65
C SER A 71 19.62 14.97 2.44
N THR A 72 19.49 16.11 1.76
CA THR A 72 19.34 17.42 2.39
C THR A 72 17.89 17.83 2.53
N ASP A 73 17.02 17.37 1.63
CA ASP A 73 15.58 17.56 1.72
C ASP A 73 14.97 16.59 2.75
N THR A 74 14.63 17.13 3.92
CA THR A 74 14.18 16.37 5.08
C THR A 74 12.96 17.01 5.74
N VAL A 75 12.04 16.16 6.20
CA VAL A 75 10.83 16.55 6.94
C VAL A 75 10.89 15.95 8.33
N GLY A 76 11.04 16.80 9.34
CA GLY A 76 11.09 16.39 10.74
C GLY A 76 12.33 15.56 11.06
N LYS A 77 12.15 14.26 11.27
CA LYS A 77 13.22 13.29 11.57
C LYS A 77 13.61 12.43 10.36
N SER A 78 13.04 12.69 9.19
CA SER A 78 13.48 11.98 7.98
C SER A 78 14.88 12.44 7.59
N THR A 79 15.48 11.64 6.73
CA THR A 79 16.93 11.63 6.47
C THR A 79 17.21 11.69 4.96
N GLY A 80 16.16 11.76 4.15
CA GLY A 80 16.18 12.13 2.74
C GLY A 80 14.79 12.07 2.12
N ALA A 81 14.70 12.54 0.88
CA ALA A 81 13.54 12.45 0.01
C ALA A 81 13.93 11.94 -1.39
N VAL A 82 12.96 11.43 -2.14
CA VAL A 82 13.16 11.07 -3.55
C VAL A 82 12.92 12.30 -4.41
N GLU A 83 13.93 12.71 -5.15
CA GLU A 83 13.82 13.73 -6.20
C GLU A 83 13.47 13.06 -7.53
N LEU A 84 12.45 13.59 -8.22
CA LEU A 84 12.02 13.14 -9.54
C LEU A 84 12.31 14.26 -10.56
N ASP A 85 13.14 13.98 -11.56
CA ASP A 85 13.56 14.98 -12.55
C ASP A 85 12.57 15.16 -13.72
N GLY A 86 11.55 14.30 -13.81
CA GLY A 86 10.51 14.35 -14.83
C GLY A 86 10.99 14.01 -16.25
N SER A 87 12.23 13.55 -16.43
CA SER A 87 12.84 13.33 -17.75
C SER A 87 12.28 12.12 -18.51
N SER A 88 11.58 11.21 -17.81
CA SER A 88 11.06 9.96 -18.37
C SER A 88 9.54 9.78 -18.18
N GLY A 89 8.80 10.88 -17.96
CA GLY A 89 7.34 10.91 -17.78
C GLY A 89 6.57 11.05 -19.08
#